data_AF-A0A350SQJ8-F1
#
_entry.id   AF-A0A350SQJ8-F1
#
_cell.length_a   1.000
_cell.length_b   1.000
_cell.length_c   1.000
_cell.angle_alpha   90.00
_cell.angle_beta   90.00
_cell.angle_gamma   90.00
#
_symmetry.space_group_name_H-M   'P 1'
#
loop_
_entity.id
_entity.type
_entity.pdbx_description
1 polymer ?
#
loop_
_entity_poly.entity_id
_entity_poly.type
_entity_poly.pdbx_seq_one_letter_code
_entity_poly.pdbx_strand_id
1 'polypeptide(L)'
;MRGLKTPLVERAQAERVSVSVLVRRAVTRELGLGETPAQDKPDALASGSGTSIVKLSIRLTTDEADRLVAGARSAGLSRGAYLAGLIAGIPALTSGTSRVDQLAALTASNAQLSSLSRNIHALTRFLTLGNVPQALVYRDMLDKLDGDVRRHLTQAASLLADLRPRGHTAETRHRSNR
;
A
#
# COMPACT_ATOMS: atom_id res chain seq x y z
N MET A 1 -9.70 20.15 -34.45
CA MET A 1 -10.97 20.16 -33.69
C MET A 1 -11.53 21.58 -33.48
N ARG A 2 -11.56 22.45 -34.50
CA ARG A 2 -12.26 23.75 -34.38
C ARG A 2 -13.69 23.55 -34.94
N GLY A 3 -14.71 23.89 -34.16
CA GLY A 3 -16.13 23.83 -34.58
C GLY A 3 -16.97 22.66 -34.02
N LEU A 4 -16.36 21.56 -33.55
CA LEU A 4 -17.11 20.37 -33.11
C LEU A 4 -17.58 20.39 -31.64
N LYS A 5 -17.14 21.36 -30.84
CA LYS A 5 -17.39 21.38 -29.39
C LYS A 5 -18.87 21.61 -29.07
N THR A 6 -19.51 22.58 -29.71
CA THR A 6 -20.92 22.93 -29.49
C THR A 6 -21.86 21.76 -29.82
N PRO A 7 -21.80 21.13 -31.02
CA PRO A 7 -22.67 20.00 -31.34
C PRO A 7 -22.39 18.77 -30.46
N LEU A 8 -21.14 18.54 -30.03
CA LEU A 8 -20.81 17.45 -29.11
C LEU A 8 -21.40 17.65 -27.71
N VAL A 9 -21.40 18.90 -27.21
CA VAL A 9 -21.97 19.23 -25.90
C VAL A 9 -23.50 19.11 -25.93
N GLU A 10 -24.15 19.62 -26.97
CA GLU A 10 -25.62 19.50 -27.14
C GLU A 10 -26.05 18.03 -27.21
N ARG A 11 -25.33 17.22 -27.99
CA ARG A 11 -25.61 15.79 -28.13
C ARG A 11 -25.40 15.03 -26.80
N ALA A 12 -24.34 15.37 -26.06
CA ALA A 12 -24.06 14.78 -24.74
C ALA A 12 -25.14 15.13 -23.71
N GLN A 13 -25.64 16.36 -23.73
CA GLN A 13 -26.75 16.79 -22.87
C GLN A 13 -28.07 16.09 -23.23
N ALA A 14 -28.40 15.96 -24.51
CA ALA A 14 -29.60 15.25 -24.96
C ALA A 14 -29.59 13.76 -24.56
N GLU A 15 -28.42 13.11 -24.59
CA GLU A 15 -28.24 11.71 -24.21
C GLU A 15 -27.94 11.51 -22.71
N ARG A 16 -27.90 12.59 -21.90
CA ARG A 16 -27.51 12.59 -20.47
C ARG A 16 -26.20 11.84 -20.16
N VAL A 17 -25.25 11.89 -21.09
CA VAL A 17 -23.91 11.30 -20.92
C VAL A 17 -22.84 12.38 -21.01
N SER A 18 -21.62 12.11 -20.54
CA SER A 18 -20.53 13.06 -20.71
C SER A 18 -20.03 13.08 -22.15
N VAL A 19 -19.51 14.23 -22.59
CA VAL A 19 -18.92 14.40 -23.94
C VAL A 19 -17.83 13.34 -24.20
N SER A 20 -17.05 12.97 -23.18
CA SER A 20 -16.02 11.94 -23.28
C SER A 20 -16.58 10.54 -23.55
N VAL A 21 -17.74 10.19 -22.98
CA VAL A 21 -18.41 8.90 -23.26
C VAL A 21 -18.91 8.86 -24.69
N LEU A 22 -19.47 9.98 -25.17
CA LEU A 22 -19.98 10.11 -26.53
C LEU A 22 -18.85 10.01 -27.57
N VAL A 23 -17.75 10.74 -27.35
CA VAL A 23 -16.56 10.66 -28.22
C VAL A 23 -15.96 9.27 -28.20
N ARG A 24 -15.87 8.62 -27.03
CA ARG A 24 -15.35 7.25 -26.93
C ARG A 24 -16.20 6.26 -27.73
N ARG A 25 -17.53 6.32 -27.60
CA ARG A 25 -18.47 5.48 -28.37
C ARG A 25 -18.38 5.70 -29.88
N ALA A 26 -18.25 6.96 -30.31
CA ALA A 26 -18.07 7.28 -31.72
C ALA A 26 -16.74 6.72 -32.26
N VAL A 27 -15.65 6.91 -31.50
CA VAL A 27 -14.32 6.42 -31.87
C VAL A 27 -14.26 4.88 -31.87
N THR A 28 -14.86 4.20 -30.91
CA THR A 28 -14.89 2.72 -30.89
C THR A 28 -15.70 2.16 -32.06
N ARG A 29 -16.79 2.83 -32.44
CA ARG A 29 -17.59 2.47 -33.61
C ARG A 29 -16.80 2.62 -34.92
N GLU A 30 -16.14 3.75 -35.11
CA GLU A 30 -15.33 4.01 -36.31
C GLU A 30 -14.11 3.09 -36.42
N LEU A 31 -13.53 2.71 -35.28
CA LEU A 31 -12.40 1.78 -35.24
C LEU A 31 -12.81 0.30 -35.31
N GLY A 32 -14.11 -0.01 -35.41
CA GLY A 32 -14.61 -1.39 -35.44
C GLY A 32 -14.36 -2.19 -34.15
N LEU A 33 -14.05 -1.50 -33.05
CA LEU A 33 -13.83 -2.09 -31.74
C LEU A 33 -15.20 -2.24 -31.08
N GLY A 34 -15.83 -3.41 -31.25
CA GLY A 34 -17.12 -3.73 -30.64
C GLY A 34 -17.11 -3.44 -29.13
N GLU A 35 -18.24 -2.93 -28.60
CA GLU A 35 -18.41 -2.61 -27.17
C GLU A 35 -18.19 -3.87 -26.33
N THR A 36 -16.96 -4.09 -25.91
CA THR A 36 -16.65 -4.90 -24.73
C THR A 36 -16.77 -3.98 -23.54
N PRO A 37 -17.70 -4.23 -22.59
CA PRO A 37 -17.71 -3.48 -21.35
C PRO A 37 -16.33 -3.73 -20.71
N ALA A 38 -15.52 -2.67 -20.64
CA ALA A 38 -14.27 -2.71 -19.93
C ALA A 38 -14.62 -3.17 -18.50
N GLN A 39 -14.20 -4.37 -18.15
CA GLN A 39 -14.14 -4.78 -16.76
C GLN A 39 -13.27 -3.75 -16.07
N ASP A 40 -13.92 -2.86 -15.32
CA ASP A 40 -13.28 -2.16 -14.22
C ASP A 40 -12.69 -3.26 -13.35
N LYS A 41 -11.36 -3.42 -13.43
CA LYS A 41 -10.63 -4.15 -12.40
C LYS A 41 -10.98 -3.45 -11.09
N PRO A 42 -11.59 -4.13 -10.11
CA PRO A 42 -11.78 -3.51 -8.82
C PRO A 42 -10.40 -3.27 -8.26
N ASP A 43 -10.06 -1.99 -8.10
CA ASP A 43 -8.89 -1.53 -7.39
C ASP A 43 -9.02 -2.06 -5.97
N ALA A 44 -8.32 -3.16 -5.69
CA ALA A 44 -8.33 -3.79 -4.41
C ALA A 44 -7.68 -2.82 -3.41
N LEU A 45 -8.44 -2.48 -2.37
CA LEU A 45 -8.05 -1.80 -1.13
C LEU A 45 -8.00 -0.26 -1.18
N ALA A 46 -9.12 0.37 -1.50
CA ALA A 46 -9.42 1.72 -1.01
C ALA A 46 -10.42 1.64 0.17
N SER A 47 -9.94 1.28 1.36
CA SER A 47 -10.67 1.55 2.60
C SER A 47 -10.22 2.91 3.14
N GLY A 48 -11.10 3.91 3.01
CA GLY A 48 -10.92 5.24 3.60
C GLY A 48 -11.75 6.28 2.87
N SER A 49 -12.82 6.75 3.54
CA SER A 49 -13.69 7.90 3.26
C SER A 49 -13.43 8.64 1.94
N GLY A 50 -14.41 8.62 1.03
CA GLY A 50 -14.38 9.16 -0.33
C GLY A 50 -13.77 10.55 -0.42
N THR A 51 -12.45 10.58 -0.60
CA THR A 51 -11.71 11.81 -0.85
C THR A 51 -11.86 12.10 -2.33
N SER A 52 -12.35 13.28 -2.68
CA SER A 52 -12.48 13.69 -4.08
C SER A 52 -11.11 13.68 -4.75
N ILE A 53 -10.91 12.80 -5.73
CA ILE A 53 -9.65 12.70 -6.49
C ILE A 53 -9.58 13.89 -7.46
N VAL A 54 -8.54 14.72 -7.34
CA VAL A 54 -8.27 15.83 -8.26
C VAL A 54 -7.20 15.43 -9.26
N LYS A 55 -7.47 15.60 -10.56
CA LYS A 55 -6.47 15.41 -11.61
C LYS A 55 -5.50 16.60 -11.60
N LEU A 56 -4.24 16.33 -11.25
CA LEU A 56 -3.17 17.30 -11.26
C LEU A 56 -2.30 17.16 -12.52
N SER A 57 -1.92 18.29 -13.12
CA SER A 57 -0.92 18.34 -14.20
C SER A 57 0.35 19.00 -13.68
N ILE A 58 1.44 18.24 -13.60
CA ILE A 58 2.76 18.71 -13.14
C ILE A 58 3.74 18.62 -14.31
N ARG A 59 4.65 19.58 -14.39
CA ARG A 59 5.81 19.51 -15.29
C ARG A 59 7.00 18.94 -14.51
N LEU A 60 7.60 17.89 -15.05
CA LEU A 60 8.80 17.25 -14.52
C LEU A 60 9.85 17.25 -15.62
N THR A 61 11.12 17.29 -15.22
CA THR A 61 12.21 16.92 -16.12
C THR A 61 12.12 15.42 -16.47
N THR A 62 12.79 14.99 -17.54
CA THR A 62 12.81 13.58 -17.94
C THR A 62 13.36 12.69 -16.82
N ASP A 63 14.45 13.13 -16.17
CA ASP A 63 15.07 12.41 -15.05
C ASP A 63 14.13 12.24 -13.84
N GLU A 64 13.41 13.30 -13.46
CA GLU A 64 12.41 13.23 -12.38
C GLU A 64 11.25 12.30 -12.73
N ALA A 65 10.79 12.31 -13.98
CA ALA A 65 9.73 11.43 -14.44
C ALA A 65 10.19 9.96 -14.40
N ASP A 66 11.42 9.66 -14.82
CA ASP A 66 11.98 8.31 -14.77
C ASP A 66 12.16 7.83 -13.33
N ARG A 67 12.67 8.69 -12.42
CA ARG A 67 12.75 8.38 -10.98
C ARG A 67 11.38 8.09 -10.38
N LEU A 68 10.35 8.87 -10.72
CA LEU A 68 8.98 8.63 -10.25
C LEU A 68 8.45 7.28 -10.73
N VAL A 69 8.69 6.93 -11.99
CA VAL A 69 8.25 5.65 -12.57
C VAL A 69 8.99 4.47 -11.96
N ALA A 70 10.31 4.57 -11.80
CA ALA A 70 11.13 3.54 -11.17
C ALA A 70 10.73 3.31 -9.71
N GLY A 71 10.56 4.40 -8.94
CA GLY A 71 10.11 4.34 -7.54
C GLY A 71 8.70 3.77 -7.38
N ALA A 72 7.76 4.15 -8.24
CA ALA A 72 6.42 3.58 -8.22
C ALA A 72 6.43 2.07 -8.53
N ARG A 73 7.23 1.63 -9.51
CA ARG A 73 7.37 0.21 -9.84
C ARG A 73 8.01 -0.58 -8.70
N SER A 74 9.09 -0.10 -8.10
CA SER A 74 9.76 -0.79 -6.99
C SER A 74 8.87 -0.88 -5.75
N ALA A 75 8.02 0.12 -5.51
CA ALA A 75 7.02 0.10 -4.45
C ALA A 75 5.79 -0.77 -4.77
N GLY A 76 5.59 -1.17 -6.04
CA GLY A 76 4.40 -1.88 -6.50
C GLY A 76 3.14 -1.01 -6.50
N LEU A 77 3.29 0.30 -6.69
CA LEU A 77 2.21 1.29 -6.62
C LEU A 77 1.94 1.95 -7.98
N SER A 78 0.75 2.52 -8.14
CA SER A 78 0.49 3.44 -9.26
C SER A 78 1.32 4.71 -9.08
N ARG A 79 1.64 5.42 -10.17
CA ARG A 79 2.40 6.68 -10.11
C ARG A 79 1.73 7.73 -9.21
N GLY A 80 0.40 7.81 -9.26
CA GLY A 80 -0.39 8.73 -8.43
C GLY A 80 -0.37 8.34 -6.95
N ALA A 81 -0.53 7.05 -6.63
CA ALA A 81 -0.45 6.56 -5.26
C ALA A 81 0.96 6.72 -4.67
N TYR A 82 2.00 6.46 -5.47
CA TYR A 82 3.39 6.67 -5.06
C TYR A 82 3.66 8.16 -4.78
N LEU A 83 3.24 9.06 -5.69
CA LEU A 83 3.37 10.51 -5.48
C LEU A 83 2.58 10.99 -4.26
N ALA A 84 1.35 10.53 -4.07
CA ALA A 84 0.55 10.87 -2.90
C ALA A 84 1.21 10.39 -1.59
N GLY A 85 1.81 9.19 -1.60
CA GLY A 85 2.56 8.67 -0.46
C GLY A 85 3.84 9.45 -0.16
N LEU A 86 4.55 9.92 -1.19
CA LEU A 86 5.69 10.82 -1.04
C LEU A 86 5.26 12.17 -0.44
N ILE A 87 4.15 12.75 -0.90
CA ILE A 87 3.58 13.99 -0.35
C ILE A 87 3.16 13.80 1.11
N ALA A 88 2.56 12.66 1.44
CA ALA A 88 2.20 12.29 2.80
C ALA A 88 3.44 11.96 3.68
N GLY A 89 4.65 12.00 3.11
CA GLY A 89 5.91 11.80 3.79
C GLY A 89 6.12 10.38 4.30
N ILE A 90 5.52 9.35 3.69
CA ILE A 90 5.65 7.96 4.16
C ILE A 90 7.13 7.53 4.14
N PRO A 91 7.75 7.23 5.31
CA PRO A 91 9.17 6.87 5.39
C PRO A 91 9.57 5.73 4.45
N ALA A 92 8.76 4.68 4.37
CA ALA A 92 9.00 3.50 3.54
C ALA A 92 9.24 3.82 2.04
N LEU A 93 8.72 4.95 1.54
CA LEU A 93 8.90 5.37 0.15
C LEU A 93 10.17 6.20 -0.08
N THR A 94 10.81 6.66 1.00
CA THR A 94 11.95 7.59 0.98
C THR A 94 13.24 7.00 1.53
N SER A 95 13.16 6.03 2.46
CA SER A 95 14.30 5.62 3.29
C SER A 95 15.38 4.78 2.59
N GLY A 96 15.24 4.46 1.29
CA GLY A 96 16.24 3.70 0.53
C GLY A 96 16.46 2.25 0.98
N THR A 97 15.99 1.87 2.17
CA THR A 97 15.88 0.49 2.63
C THR A 97 14.86 -0.23 1.75
N SER A 98 15.29 -1.30 1.08
CA SER A 98 14.40 -2.05 0.21
C SER A 98 13.27 -2.66 1.04
N ARG A 99 12.02 -2.36 0.67
CA ARG A 99 10.81 -3.01 1.23
C ARG A 99 10.93 -4.54 1.21
N VAL A 100 11.65 -5.08 0.23
CA VAL A 100 11.91 -6.52 0.10
C VAL A 100 12.75 -7.03 1.27
N ASP A 101 13.81 -6.32 1.66
CA ASP A 101 14.69 -6.72 2.77
C ASP A 101 13.93 -6.66 4.11
N GLN A 102 13.11 -5.63 4.28
CA GLN A 102 12.23 -5.48 5.43
C GLN A 102 11.21 -6.63 5.55
N LEU A 103 10.56 -6.99 4.44
CA LEU A 103 9.61 -8.12 4.39
C LEU A 103 10.32 -9.47 4.59
N ALA A 104 11.51 -9.65 4.04
CA ALA A 104 12.31 -10.85 4.22
C ALA A 104 12.71 -11.03 5.70
N ALA A 105 13.17 -9.95 6.35
CA ALA A 105 13.50 -9.95 7.77
C ALA A 105 12.27 -10.28 8.65
N LEU A 106 11.11 -9.70 8.34
CA LEU A 106 9.87 -10.00 9.07
C LEU A 106 9.40 -11.44 8.84
N THR A 107 9.51 -11.94 7.61
CA THR A 107 9.15 -13.33 7.27
C THR A 107 10.03 -14.32 8.02
N ALA A 108 11.34 -14.07 8.08
CA ALA A 108 12.27 -14.87 8.87
C ALA A 108 11.92 -14.85 10.37
N SER A 109 11.60 -13.66 10.91
CA SER A 109 11.17 -13.50 12.31
C SER A 109 9.86 -14.26 12.61
N ASN A 110 8.86 -14.21 11.71
CA ASN A 110 7.62 -14.98 11.83
C ASN A 110 7.87 -16.50 11.78
N ALA A 111 8.78 -16.96 10.93
CA ALA A 111 9.17 -18.36 10.87
C ALA A 111 9.82 -18.83 12.19
N GLN A 112 10.63 -17.97 12.82
CA GLN A 112 11.20 -18.22 14.14
C GLN A 112 10.10 -18.31 15.21
N LEU A 113 9.15 -17.38 15.25
CA LEU A 113 8.01 -17.43 16.18
C LEU A 113 7.12 -18.66 15.97
N SER A 114 6.90 -19.08 14.71
CA SER A 114 6.15 -20.29 14.40
C SER A 114 6.84 -21.55 14.95
N SER A 115 8.17 -21.63 14.80
CA SER A 115 8.96 -22.71 15.38
C SER A 115 8.97 -22.68 16.91
N LEU A 116 9.05 -21.48 17.49
CA LEU A 116 8.96 -21.28 18.93
C LEU A 116 7.61 -21.74 19.50
N SER A 117 6.51 -21.36 18.86
CA SER A 117 5.15 -21.81 19.23
C SER A 117 5.04 -23.33 19.20
N ARG A 118 5.53 -23.99 18.14
CA ARG A 118 5.58 -25.46 18.07
C ARG A 118 6.38 -26.07 19.23
N ASN A 119 7.53 -25.48 19.56
CA ASN A 119 8.37 -25.96 20.66
C ASN A 119 7.68 -25.79 22.03
N ILE A 120 6.97 -24.68 22.25
CA ILE A 120 6.17 -24.46 23.48
C ILE A 120 5.05 -25.50 23.58
N HIS A 121 4.37 -25.82 22.47
CA HIS A 121 3.35 -26.87 22.46
C HIS A 121 3.94 -28.25 22.75
N ALA A 122 5.10 -28.57 22.18
CA ALA A 122 5.82 -29.81 22.47
C ALA A 122 6.23 -29.91 23.94
N LEU A 123 6.81 -28.83 24.49
CA LEU A 123 7.15 -28.74 25.92
C LEU A 123 5.92 -28.92 26.80
N THR A 124 4.83 -28.21 26.50
CA THR A 124 3.56 -28.33 27.24
C THR A 124 3.10 -29.78 27.26
N ARG A 125 3.15 -30.47 26.11
CA ARG A 125 2.82 -31.90 26.02
C ARG A 125 3.73 -32.78 26.89
N PHE A 126 5.05 -32.55 26.88
CA PHE A 126 5.97 -33.32 27.71
C PHE A 126 5.75 -33.09 29.21
N LEU A 127 5.47 -31.86 29.62
CA LEU A 127 5.14 -31.52 31.00
C LEU A 127 3.83 -32.18 31.45
N THR A 128 2.77 -32.14 30.62
CA THR A 128 1.50 -32.81 30.91
C THR A 128 1.65 -34.32 31.06
N LEU A 129 2.56 -34.93 30.30
CA LEU A 129 2.86 -36.37 30.37
C LEU A 129 3.85 -36.72 31.49
N GLY A 130 4.33 -35.75 32.28
CA GLY A 130 5.33 -35.97 33.32
C GLY A 130 6.73 -36.34 32.80
N ASN A 131 7.02 -36.13 31.51
CA ASN A 131 8.30 -36.45 30.90
C ASN A 131 9.30 -35.30 31.08
N VAL A 132 9.80 -35.16 32.32
CA VAL A 132 10.75 -34.12 32.72
C VAL A 132 12.06 -34.15 31.91
N PRO A 133 12.69 -35.31 31.61
CA PRO A 133 13.92 -35.34 30.81
C PRO A 133 13.76 -34.71 29.42
N GLN A 134 12.64 -34.96 28.74
CA GLN A 134 12.36 -34.36 27.42
C GLN A 134 11.99 -32.89 27.52
N ALA A 135 11.34 -32.48 28.61
CA ALA A 135 11.03 -31.07 28.87
C ALA A 135 12.30 -30.22 29.11
N LEU A 136 13.31 -30.78 29.78
CA LEU A 136 14.55 -30.06 30.11
C LEU A 136 15.34 -29.59 28.88
N VAL A 137 15.21 -30.26 27.73
CA VAL A 137 15.86 -29.87 26.46
C VAL A 137 15.40 -28.48 25.98
N TYR A 138 14.23 -28.02 26.41
CA TYR A 138 13.66 -26.73 26.02
C TYR A 138 14.07 -25.56 26.92
N ARG A 139 14.86 -25.79 27.97
CA ARG A 139 15.24 -24.76 28.95
C ARG A 139 15.96 -23.56 28.31
N ASP A 140 16.98 -23.82 27.51
CA ASP A 140 17.75 -22.75 26.84
C ASP A 140 16.90 -21.92 25.88
N MET A 141 15.84 -22.52 25.31
CA MET A 141 14.88 -21.82 24.47
C MET A 141 13.98 -20.92 25.30
N LEU A 142 13.52 -21.37 26.48
CA LEU A 142 12.74 -20.55 27.41
C LEU A 142 13.55 -19.35 27.93
N ASP A 143 14.84 -19.53 28.19
CA ASP A 143 15.73 -18.46 28.65
C ASP A 143 15.88 -17.33 27.59
N LYS A 144 15.67 -17.64 26.31
CA LYS A 144 15.75 -16.69 25.19
C LYS A 144 14.40 -16.15 24.72
N LEU A 145 13.30 -16.76 25.16
CA LEU A 145 11.94 -16.50 24.68
C LEU A 145 11.53 -15.03 24.77
N ASP A 146 11.72 -14.38 25.93
CA ASP A 146 11.37 -12.96 26.10
C ASP A 146 12.15 -12.06 25.14
N GLY A 147 13.45 -12.33 24.96
CA GLY A 147 14.30 -11.59 24.02
C GLY A 147 13.85 -11.74 22.57
N ASP A 148 13.54 -12.97 22.15
CA ASP A 148 13.09 -13.26 20.78
C ASP A 148 11.73 -12.60 20.48
N VAL A 149 10.79 -12.63 21.43
CA VAL A 149 9.47 -11.98 21.29
C VAL A 149 9.63 -10.46 21.25
N ARG A 150 10.41 -9.86 22.16
CA ARG A 150 10.66 -8.40 22.16
C ARG A 150 11.33 -7.94 20.88
N ARG A 151 12.30 -8.71 20.36
CA ARG A 151 12.95 -8.43 19.09
C ARG A 151 11.94 -8.44 17.95
N HIS A 152 11.07 -9.44 17.86
CA HIS A 152 10.01 -9.49 16.86
C HIS A 152 9.08 -8.27 16.96
N LEU A 153 8.60 -7.95 18.17
CA LEU A 153 7.72 -6.81 18.38
C LEU A 153 8.37 -5.48 17.98
N THR A 154 9.65 -5.31 18.29
CA THR A 154 10.43 -4.13 17.89
C THR A 154 10.54 -4.02 16.37
N GLN A 155 10.84 -5.13 15.69
CA GLN A 155 10.91 -5.19 14.23
C GLN A 155 9.55 -4.92 13.56
N ALA A 156 8.47 -5.50 14.09
CA ALA A 156 7.12 -5.25 13.58
C ALA A 156 6.70 -3.79 13.80
N ALA A 157 6.98 -3.23 14.98
CA ALA A 157 6.69 -1.85 15.31
C ALA A 157 7.42 -0.86 14.39
N SER A 158 8.71 -1.09 14.09
CA SER A 158 9.45 -0.24 13.16
C SER A 158 8.87 -0.25 11.76
N LEU A 159 8.45 -1.42 11.25
CA LEU A 159 7.83 -1.52 9.93
C LEU A 159 6.47 -0.83 9.88
N LEU A 160 5.66 -0.95 10.92
CA LEU A 160 4.39 -0.24 11.02
C LEU A 160 4.60 1.28 11.10
N ALA A 161 5.65 1.72 11.80
CA ALA A 161 6.03 3.14 11.84
C ALA A 161 6.46 3.65 10.46
N ASP A 162 7.18 2.85 9.68
CA ASP A 162 7.63 3.20 8.33
C ASP A 162 6.49 3.35 7.32
N LEU A 163 5.37 2.66 7.55
CA LEU A 163 4.16 2.74 6.71
C LEU A 163 3.25 3.89 7.09
N ARG A 164 3.44 4.49 8.26
CA ARG A 164 2.56 5.54 8.77
C ARG A 164 2.79 6.83 7.97
N PRO A 165 1.73 7.44 7.40
CA PRO A 165 1.82 8.79 6.84
C PRO A 165 2.35 9.75 7.89
N ARG A 166 3.29 10.63 7.52
CA ARG A 166 3.77 11.72 8.40
C ARG A 166 2.74 12.87 8.51
N GLY A 167 1.52 12.67 8.03
CA GLY A 167 0.48 13.70 7.88
C GLY A 167 -0.07 14.28 9.20
N HIS A 168 0.10 15.60 9.34
CA HIS A 168 -0.81 16.58 9.96
C HIS A 168 -1.00 16.61 11.48
N THR A 169 0.06 16.56 12.29
CA THR A 169 -0.02 17.01 13.70
C THR A 169 0.44 18.46 13.93
N ALA A 170 0.78 19.22 12.88
CA ALA A 170 1.26 20.61 13.02
C ALA A 170 0.18 21.70 12.85
N GLU A 171 -0.99 21.40 12.25
CA GLU A 171 -2.03 22.40 11.97
C GLU A 171 -3.23 22.26 12.91
N THR A 172 -3.04 22.51 14.20
CA THR A 172 -4.17 22.88 15.10
C THR A 172 -3.78 23.86 16.21
N ARG A 173 -2.58 24.46 16.15
CA ARG A 173 -2.13 25.47 17.15
C ARG A 173 -2.15 26.92 16.67
N HIS A 174 -2.77 27.22 15.52
CA HIS A 174 -2.76 28.59 14.98
C HIS A 174 -4.11 29.11 14.47
N ARG A 175 -5.21 28.73 15.13
CA ARG A 175 -6.50 29.42 14.95
C ARG A 175 -7.26 29.59 16.27
N SER A 176 -6.63 30.27 17.20
CA SER A 176 -7.30 30.90 18.33
C SER A 176 -6.59 32.22 18.63
N ASN A 177 -6.83 33.22 17.77
CA ASN A 177 -6.87 34.62 18.16
C ASN A 177 -7.38 35.43 16.96
N ARG A 178 -8.69 35.64 16.94
CA ARG A 178 -9.27 36.82 16.33
C ARG A 178 -10.50 37.22 17.12
#